data_AF-A0A820N6T5-F1
#
_entry.id   AF-A0A820N6T5-F1
#
_cell.length_a   1.000
_cell.length_b   1.000
_cell.length_c   1.000
_cell.angle_alpha   90.00
_cell.angle_beta   90.00
_cell.angle_gamma   90.00
#
_symmetry.space_group_name_H-M   'P 1'
#
loop_
_entity.id
_entity.type
_entity.pdbx_description
1 polymer ?
#
loop_
_entity_poly.entity_id
_entity_poly.type
_entity_poly.pdbx_seq_one_letter_code
_entity_poly.pdbx_strand_id
1 'polypeptide(L)'
;GIVKYCIRPNNDKDLTTVIQSFKIPDEYFTFNDIYHLNVTSYDILRWSSSIDVAEQYQYYLDRPFQSNLSNETFFNCTRPWFGSRCQYSSEINEDELVWNSFEMTSTDIMFQQTCYILLECDRGGSSICLDWREICNGRIDCLNGGIDEIGCFKLEINECDENEYRCYNGLCIPKIFLEMKSMEAQCFDGVYD
;
A
#
# COMPACT_ATOMS: atom_id res chain seq x y z
N GLY A 1 -4.08 15.40 -9.34
CA GLY A 1 -5.13 15.19 -10.35
C GLY A 1 -6.18 14.24 -9.82
N ILE A 2 -7.45 14.41 -10.19
CA ILE A 2 -8.52 13.47 -9.80
C ILE A 2 -8.40 12.23 -10.70
N VAL A 3 -8.06 11.09 -10.12
CA VAL A 3 -8.08 9.80 -10.83
C VAL A 3 -9.54 9.46 -11.13
N LYS A 4 -9.89 9.34 -12.41
CA LYS A 4 -11.23 8.91 -12.82
C LYS A 4 -11.33 7.39 -12.65
N TYR A 5 -12.29 6.95 -11.84
CA TYR A 5 -12.63 5.55 -11.67
C TYR A 5 -14.14 5.36 -11.85
N CYS A 6 -14.53 4.20 -12.34
CA CYS A 6 -15.93 3.79 -12.45
C CYS A 6 -16.30 2.93 -11.26
N ILE A 7 -17.49 3.14 -10.72
CA ILE A 7 -18.07 2.25 -9.71
C ILE A 7 -18.74 1.08 -10.44
N ARG A 8 -18.46 -0.15 -10.01
CA ARG A 8 -19.08 -1.35 -10.54
C ARG A 8 -20.60 -1.27 -10.35
N PRO A 9 -21.42 -1.42 -11.41
CA PRO A 9 -22.88 -1.43 -11.26
C PRO A 9 -23.30 -2.60 -10.35
N ASN A 10 -24.06 -2.31 -9.29
CA ASN A 10 -24.75 -3.36 -8.54
C ASN A 10 -25.82 -3.97 -9.44
N ASN A 11 -25.84 -5.30 -9.57
CA ASN A 11 -26.81 -6.07 -10.35
C ASN A 11 -28.22 -6.05 -9.72
N ASP A 12 -28.76 -4.88 -9.39
CA ASP A 12 -30.19 -4.75 -9.09
C ASP A 12 -30.92 -4.30 -10.36
N LYS A 13 -31.37 -5.32 -11.10
CA LYS A 13 -32.46 -5.29 -12.10
C LYS A 13 -32.42 -4.15 -13.13
N ASP A 14 -31.61 -4.32 -14.17
CA ASP A 14 -32.12 -4.30 -15.56
C ASP A 14 -30.98 -4.61 -16.52
N LEU A 15 -31.00 -5.83 -17.06
CA LEU A 15 -30.09 -6.28 -18.12
C LEU A 15 -30.93 -6.57 -19.36
N THR A 16 -31.17 -5.57 -20.20
CA THR A 16 -31.59 -5.85 -21.57
C THR A 16 -30.39 -5.72 -22.51
N THR A 17 -29.79 -6.89 -22.70
CA THR A 17 -29.10 -7.33 -23.92
C THR A 17 -27.65 -6.88 -24.09
N VAL A 18 -26.79 -7.88 -24.30
CA VAL A 18 -25.37 -7.80 -24.71
C VAL A 18 -24.38 -7.60 -23.55
N ILE A 19 -24.14 -8.67 -22.78
CA ILE A 19 -22.83 -9.33 -22.62
C ILE A 19 -23.13 -10.61 -21.83
N GLN A 20 -22.99 -11.75 -22.49
CA GLN A 20 -23.14 -13.05 -21.86
C GLN A 20 -22.02 -13.23 -20.82
N SER A 21 -22.45 -13.48 -19.58
CA SER A 21 -21.71 -14.12 -18.49
C SER A 21 -20.40 -13.49 -18.02
N PHE A 22 -20.47 -12.32 -17.40
CA PHE A 22 -19.62 -12.05 -16.22
C PHE A 22 -20.54 -12.09 -15.00
N LYS A 23 -20.70 -13.26 -14.39
CA LYS A 23 -21.27 -13.36 -13.04
C LYS A 23 -20.41 -12.47 -12.14
N ILE A 24 -21.05 -11.51 -11.48
CA ILE A 24 -20.47 -10.85 -10.32
C ILE A 24 -20.27 -11.95 -9.28
N PRO A 25 -19.05 -12.18 -8.75
CA PRO A 25 -18.95 -13.02 -7.59
C PRO A 25 -19.39 -12.17 -6.41
N ASP A 26 -20.63 -12.39 -5.98
CA ASP A 26 -20.97 -12.38 -4.56
C ASP A 26 -20.25 -13.53 -3.80
N GLU A 27 -19.33 -14.23 -4.48
CA GLU A 27 -18.48 -15.30 -3.99
C GLU A 27 -17.17 -14.68 -3.48
N TYR A 28 -17.18 -14.30 -2.20
CA TYR A 28 -15.97 -14.02 -1.44
C TYR A 28 -15.37 -15.36 -0.98
N PHE A 29 -14.06 -15.37 -0.81
CA PHE A 29 -13.34 -16.50 -0.24
C PHE A 29 -12.88 -16.12 1.15
N THR A 30 -12.83 -17.06 2.08
CA THR A 30 -12.05 -16.88 3.31
C THR A 30 -10.58 -17.22 3.05
N PHE A 31 -9.66 -16.76 3.89
CA PHE A 31 -8.26 -17.18 3.84
C PHE A 31 -8.11 -18.71 3.91
N ASN A 32 -8.96 -19.39 4.67
CA ASN A 32 -8.98 -20.84 4.71
C ASN A 32 -9.39 -21.46 3.36
N ASP A 33 -10.33 -20.85 2.63
CA ASP A 33 -10.76 -21.34 1.33
C ASP A 33 -9.64 -21.20 0.28
N ILE A 34 -9.01 -20.02 0.18
CA ILE A 34 -7.90 -19.82 -0.78
C ILE A 34 -6.65 -20.61 -0.42
N TYR A 35 -6.43 -20.92 0.86
CA TYR A 35 -5.37 -21.83 1.30
C TYR A 35 -5.56 -23.24 0.76
N HIS A 36 -6.78 -23.77 0.84
CA HIS A 36 -7.10 -25.08 0.27
C HIS A 36 -7.06 -25.11 -1.26
N LEU A 37 -7.07 -23.95 -1.91
CA LEU A 37 -6.87 -23.79 -3.36
C LEU A 37 -5.38 -23.64 -3.75
N ASN A 38 -4.45 -23.73 -2.80
CA ASN A 38 -3.00 -23.53 -3.00
C ASN A 38 -2.64 -22.17 -3.62
N VAL A 39 -3.40 -21.13 -3.30
CA VAL A 39 -3.15 -19.76 -3.74
C VAL A 39 -2.01 -19.17 -2.89
N THR A 40 -1.08 -18.47 -3.53
CA THR A 40 0.04 -17.79 -2.85
C THR A 40 -0.28 -16.31 -2.57
N SER A 41 0.46 -15.68 -1.65
CA SER A 41 0.39 -14.22 -1.43
C SER A 41 0.71 -13.42 -2.70
N TYR A 42 1.57 -13.93 -3.58
CA TYR A 42 1.85 -13.35 -4.88
C TYR A 42 0.63 -13.37 -5.82
N ASP A 43 -0.15 -14.44 -5.80
CA ASP A 43 -1.39 -14.53 -6.59
C ASP A 43 -2.43 -13.50 -6.11
N ILE A 44 -2.53 -13.28 -4.80
CA ILE A 44 -3.39 -12.25 -4.20
C ILE A 44 -3.03 -10.85 -4.72
N LEU A 45 -1.74 -10.52 -4.81
CA LEU A 45 -1.28 -9.25 -5.41
C LEU A 45 -1.64 -9.16 -6.89
N ARG A 46 -1.48 -10.25 -7.65
CA ARG A 46 -1.82 -10.32 -9.08
C ARG A 46 -3.32 -10.15 -9.34
N TRP A 47 -4.17 -10.41 -8.35
CA TRP A 47 -5.62 -10.19 -8.41
C TRP A 47 -6.04 -8.81 -7.91
N SER A 48 -5.17 -7.81 -8.05
CA SER A 48 -5.44 -6.40 -7.73
C SER A 48 -5.88 -6.16 -6.28
N SER A 49 -5.43 -7.01 -5.36
CA SER A 49 -5.60 -6.78 -3.92
C SER A 49 -4.59 -5.76 -3.38
N SER A 50 -4.83 -5.23 -2.18
CA SER A 50 -3.85 -4.37 -1.52
C SER A 50 -2.66 -5.19 -1.00
N ILE A 51 -1.52 -4.52 -0.85
CA ILE A 51 -0.32 -5.11 -0.24
C ILE A 51 -0.63 -5.63 1.18
N ASP A 52 -1.40 -4.88 1.96
CA ASP A 52 -1.80 -5.27 3.32
C ASP A 52 -2.52 -6.63 3.35
N VAL A 53 -3.42 -6.89 2.40
CA VAL A 53 -4.17 -8.15 2.33
C VAL A 53 -3.24 -9.31 1.95
N ALA A 54 -2.31 -9.08 1.02
CA ALA A 54 -1.32 -10.08 0.63
C ALA A 54 -0.36 -10.43 1.77
N GLU A 55 0.07 -9.44 2.55
CA GLU A 55 0.92 -9.61 3.74
C GLU A 55 0.19 -10.36 4.86
N GLN A 56 -1.08 -10.00 5.14
CA GLN A 56 -1.90 -10.73 6.10
C GLN A 56 -2.11 -12.19 5.69
N TYR A 57 -2.31 -12.44 4.39
CA TYR A 57 -2.42 -13.80 3.89
C TYR A 57 -1.09 -14.55 3.97
N GLN A 58 0.05 -13.92 3.67
CA GLN A 58 1.36 -14.54 3.90
C GLN A 58 1.57 -14.91 5.37
N TYR A 59 1.21 -14.02 6.29
CA TYR A 59 1.25 -14.29 7.73
C TYR A 59 0.34 -15.49 8.11
N TYR A 60 -0.84 -15.61 7.50
CA TYR A 60 -1.70 -16.78 7.66
C TYR A 60 -1.05 -18.06 7.11
N LEU A 61 -0.41 -18.02 5.94
CA LEU A 61 0.30 -19.17 5.35
C LEU A 61 1.44 -19.68 6.25
N ASP A 62 2.18 -18.77 6.88
CA ASP A 62 3.28 -19.12 7.76
C ASP A 62 2.81 -19.72 9.09
N ARG A 63 1.59 -19.37 9.55
CA ARG A 63 1.04 -19.73 10.87
C ARG A 63 -0.47 -20.05 10.85
N PRO A 64 -0.93 -21.03 10.05
CA PRO A 64 -2.36 -21.21 9.74
C PRO A 64 -3.23 -21.56 10.96
N PHE A 65 -2.64 -22.19 11.99
CA PHE A 65 -3.35 -22.60 13.22
C PHE A 65 -3.21 -21.63 14.39
N GLN A 66 -2.42 -20.55 14.25
CA GLN A 66 -2.21 -19.53 15.30
C GLN A 66 -2.81 -18.18 14.92
N SER A 67 -2.97 -17.89 13.63
CA SER A 67 -3.62 -16.67 13.17
C SER A 67 -5.15 -16.79 13.31
N ASN A 68 -5.80 -15.85 13.99
CA ASN A 68 -7.27 -15.70 13.98
C ASN A 68 -7.82 -15.22 12.62
N LEU A 69 -7.06 -15.42 11.53
CA LEU A 69 -7.31 -14.87 10.20
C LEU A 69 -8.00 -15.86 9.25
N SER A 70 -8.30 -17.10 9.70
CA SER A 70 -8.91 -18.13 8.83
C SER A 70 -10.19 -17.65 8.15
N ASN A 71 -10.96 -16.79 8.83
CA ASN A 71 -12.25 -16.28 8.39
C ASN A 71 -12.15 -14.90 7.70
N GLU A 72 -10.94 -14.35 7.54
CA GLU A 72 -10.77 -13.09 6.82
C GLU A 72 -11.21 -13.24 5.37
N THR A 73 -12.00 -12.28 4.90
CA THR A 73 -12.64 -12.35 3.59
C THR A 73 -11.78 -11.70 2.53
N PHE A 74 -11.64 -12.38 1.40
CA PHE A 74 -10.93 -11.96 0.22
C PHE A 74 -11.85 -11.96 -1.00
N PHE A 75 -11.69 -10.94 -1.84
CA PHE A 75 -12.37 -10.83 -3.13
C PHE A 75 -11.33 -10.89 -4.25
N ASN A 76 -11.50 -11.82 -5.18
CA ASN A 76 -10.64 -11.91 -6.36
C ASN A 76 -11.00 -10.79 -7.34
N CYS A 77 -10.26 -9.68 -7.26
CA CYS A 77 -10.41 -8.51 -8.11
C CYS A 77 -9.50 -8.60 -9.34
N THR A 78 -9.51 -9.75 -10.03
CA THR A 78 -8.79 -9.85 -11.31
C THR A 78 -9.16 -8.66 -12.19
N ARG A 79 -8.13 -8.06 -12.82
CA ARG A 79 -8.25 -6.87 -13.66
C ARG A 79 -9.48 -6.91 -14.58
N PRO A 80 -10.17 -5.77 -14.79
CA PRO A 80 -9.75 -4.40 -14.44
C PRO A 80 -10.24 -3.89 -13.06
N TRP A 81 -10.77 -4.78 -12.22
CA TRP A 81 -11.42 -4.38 -10.97
C TRP A 81 -10.43 -4.26 -9.82
N PHE A 82 -10.69 -3.38 -8.87
CA PHE A 82 -9.89 -3.21 -7.66
C PHE A 82 -10.73 -2.65 -6.50
N GLY A 83 -10.12 -2.60 -5.32
CA GLY A 83 -10.75 -2.18 -4.07
C GLY A 83 -11.20 -3.37 -3.21
N SER A 84 -11.58 -3.08 -1.97
CA SER A 84 -11.89 -4.09 -0.94
C SER A 84 -13.00 -5.08 -1.31
N ARG A 85 -13.83 -4.76 -2.29
CA ARG A 85 -14.92 -5.58 -2.83
C ARG A 85 -14.96 -5.57 -4.36
N CYS A 86 -13.83 -5.29 -5.01
CA CYS A 86 -13.73 -5.12 -6.46
C CYS A 86 -14.72 -4.08 -7.03
N GLN A 87 -14.99 -3.04 -6.25
CA GLN A 87 -16.05 -2.07 -6.54
C GLN A 87 -15.63 -0.97 -7.52
N TYR A 88 -14.34 -0.87 -7.85
CA TYR A 88 -13.82 0.15 -8.74
C TYR A 88 -13.17 -0.47 -9.97
N SER A 89 -13.22 0.22 -11.11
CA SER A 89 -12.38 -0.03 -12.28
C SER A 89 -11.80 1.27 -12.78
N SER A 90 -10.60 1.24 -13.36
CA SER A 90 -10.03 2.40 -14.05
C SER A 90 -10.28 2.30 -15.54
N GLU A 91 -10.61 3.42 -16.17
CA GLU A 91 -10.62 3.56 -17.64
C GLU A 91 -9.23 3.92 -18.19
N ILE A 92 -8.24 4.08 -17.33
CA ILE A 92 -6.93 4.63 -17.70
C ILE A 92 -6.02 3.53 -18.20
N ASN A 93 -5.35 3.78 -19.33
CA ASN A 93 -4.31 2.92 -19.87
C ASN A 93 -3.08 3.01 -18.95
N GLU A 94 -2.74 1.93 -18.25
CA GLU A 94 -1.71 1.90 -17.20
C GLU A 94 -0.34 2.41 -17.70
N ASP A 95 -0.02 2.15 -18.98
CA ASP A 95 1.22 2.62 -19.61
C ASP A 95 1.34 4.15 -19.58
N GLU A 96 0.23 4.87 -19.72
CA GLU A 96 0.23 6.34 -19.78
C GLU A 96 0.42 6.99 -18.39
N LEU A 97 0.06 6.29 -17.30
CA LEU A 97 0.20 6.79 -15.93
C LEU A 97 1.65 6.76 -15.43
N VAL A 98 2.40 5.71 -15.77
CA VAL A 98 3.80 5.57 -15.37
C VAL A 98 4.64 6.67 -16.02
N TRP A 99 4.45 6.93 -17.32
CA TRP A 99 5.17 7.99 -18.04
C TRP A 99 4.80 9.40 -17.55
N ASN A 100 3.50 9.68 -17.34
CA ASN A 100 3.06 10.99 -16.86
C ASN A 100 3.46 11.27 -15.40
N SER A 101 3.71 10.23 -14.60
CA SER A 101 4.23 10.40 -13.23
C SER A 101 5.70 10.83 -13.18
N PHE A 102 6.47 10.53 -14.24
CA PHE A 102 7.90 10.82 -14.32
C PHE A 102 8.21 12.19 -14.95
N GLU A 103 7.28 12.76 -15.74
CA GLU A 103 7.43 14.07 -16.40
C GLU A 103 6.78 15.25 -15.66
N MET A 104 6.38 15.08 -14.40
CA MET A 104 5.75 16.17 -13.66
C MET A 104 6.81 17.17 -13.16
N THR A 105 7.21 18.09 -14.03
CA THR A 105 8.02 19.26 -13.68
C THR A 105 7.23 20.15 -12.71
N SER A 106 7.62 20.06 -11.45
CA SER A 106 7.53 21.03 -10.36
C SER A 106 7.03 22.44 -10.69
N THR A 107 5.73 22.62 -10.96
CA THR A 107 5.03 23.87 -10.71
C THR A 107 3.57 23.59 -10.32
N ASP A 108 3.25 23.85 -9.06
CA ASP A 108 1.92 24.31 -8.61
C ASP A 108 0.78 23.29 -8.52
N ILE A 109 1.04 22.09 -7.99
CA ILE A 109 -0.03 21.29 -7.38
C ILE A 109 0.09 21.46 -5.87
N MET A 110 -0.83 22.22 -5.27
CA MET A 110 -1.14 22.08 -3.85
C MET A 110 -1.54 20.62 -3.63
N PHE A 111 -0.59 19.80 -3.22
CA PHE A 111 -0.86 18.44 -2.80
C PHE A 111 -1.86 18.53 -1.64
N GLN A 112 -3.04 17.97 -1.85
CA GLN A 112 -3.95 17.67 -0.77
C GLN A 112 -3.22 16.65 0.11
N GLN A 113 -2.56 17.12 1.17
CA GLN A 113 -1.66 16.30 1.98
C GLN A 113 -2.43 15.08 2.49
N THR A 114 -1.97 13.89 2.11
CA THR A 114 -2.50 12.64 2.65
C THR A 114 -1.93 12.47 4.04
N CYS A 115 -2.79 12.44 5.04
CA CYS A 115 -2.38 12.27 6.42
C CYS A 115 -1.90 10.84 6.65
N TYR A 116 -0.82 10.66 7.41
CA TYR A 116 -0.46 9.33 7.87
C TYR A 116 -1.50 8.88 8.90
N ILE A 117 -2.28 7.85 8.59
CA ILE A 117 -3.43 7.41 9.42
C ILE A 117 -3.12 6.22 10.33
N LEU A 118 -2.00 5.54 10.12
CA LEU A 118 -1.66 4.31 10.86
C LEU A 118 -1.09 4.60 12.26
N LEU A 119 -0.73 5.86 12.54
CA LEU A 119 -0.30 6.33 13.86
C LEU A 119 -1.27 7.39 14.36
N GLU A 120 -1.95 7.10 15.47
CA GLU A 120 -2.84 8.06 16.12
C GLU A 120 -2.02 9.16 16.82
N CYS A 121 -1.76 10.24 16.09
CA CYS A 121 -0.99 11.40 16.56
C CYS A 121 -1.90 12.58 16.91
N ASP A 122 -1.81 13.08 18.15
CA ASP A 122 -2.52 14.31 18.55
C ASP A 122 -1.61 15.54 18.32
N ARG A 123 -1.94 16.39 17.34
CA ARG A 123 -1.21 17.65 17.07
C ARG A 123 -1.91 18.89 17.63
N GLY A 124 -2.88 18.73 18.54
CA GLY A 124 -3.62 19.86 19.14
C GLY A 124 -4.76 20.40 18.27
N GLY A 125 -5.19 19.64 17.26
CA GLY A 125 -6.34 19.97 16.40
C GLY A 125 -6.57 18.93 15.30
N SER A 126 -7.84 18.64 14.99
CA SER A 126 -8.24 17.58 14.05
C SER A 126 -7.91 17.84 12.58
N SER A 127 -7.37 19.02 12.25
CA SER A 127 -7.00 19.42 10.88
C SER A 127 -5.50 19.50 10.63
N ILE A 128 -4.67 19.19 11.63
CA ILE A 128 -3.21 19.21 11.51
C ILE A 128 -2.75 17.77 11.37
N CYS A 129 -2.27 17.42 10.18
CA CYS A 129 -1.87 16.06 9.86
C CYS A 129 -0.39 15.82 10.09
N LEU A 130 -0.06 14.62 10.55
CA LEU A 130 1.31 14.11 10.59
C LEU A 130 1.70 13.64 9.19
N ASP A 131 2.80 14.19 8.68
CA ASP A 131 3.47 13.68 7.50
C ASP A 131 4.28 12.44 7.91
N TRP A 132 4.32 11.41 7.07
CA TRP A 132 5.04 10.18 7.39
C TRP A 132 6.56 10.41 7.58
N ARG A 133 7.12 11.48 7.00
CA ARG A 133 8.52 11.91 7.20
C ARG A 133 8.78 12.50 8.59
N GLU A 134 7.73 12.81 9.33
CA GLU A 134 7.82 13.32 10.69
C GLU A 134 7.85 12.20 11.74
N ILE A 135 7.75 10.93 11.31
CA ILE A 135 7.85 9.77 12.20
C ILE A 135 9.32 9.34 12.31
N CYS A 136 9.82 9.15 13.53
CA CYS A 136 11.20 8.76 13.81
C CYS A 136 12.24 9.70 13.20
N ASN A 137 11.95 11.00 13.23
CA ASN A 137 12.84 12.04 12.70
C ASN A 137 13.70 12.70 13.81
N GLY A 138 13.57 12.24 15.06
CA GLY A 138 14.26 12.78 16.23
C GLY A 138 13.59 14.02 16.84
N ARG A 139 12.38 14.39 16.42
CA ARG A 139 11.60 15.53 16.93
C ARG A 139 10.23 15.03 17.38
N ILE A 140 9.80 15.51 18.54
CA ILE A 140 8.46 15.20 19.06
C ILE A 140 7.45 16.12 18.37
N ASP A 141 6.74 15.58 17.39
CA ASP A 141 5.67 16.22 16.63
C ASP A 141 4.27 15.91 17.20
N CYS A 142 4.10 14.78 17.91
CA CYS A 142 2.83 14.39 18.54
C CYS A 142 2.75 14.72 20.05
N LEU A 143 1.68 15.41 20.45
CA LEU A 143 1.42 15.85 21.83
C LEU A 143 0.96 14.71 22.76
N ASN A 144 0.44 13.61 22.21
CA ASN A 144 0.02 12.43 22.97
C ASN A 144 1.21 11.54 23.36
N GLY A 145 2.22 12.15 23.98
CA GLY A 145 3.38 11.46 24.54
C GLY A 145 4.53 11.22 23.57
N GLY A 146 4.61 11.96 22.46
CA GLY A 146 5.66 11.82 21.45
C GLY A 146 5.68 10.45 20.79
N ILE A 147 4.49 9.92 20.49
CA ILE A 147 4.30 8.56 19.97
C ILE A 147 4.96 8.33 18.61
N ASP A 148 5.17 9.41 17.84
CA ASP A 148 5.96 9.48 16.61
C ASP A 148 7.44 9.10 16.78
N GLU A 149 7.98 9.22 17.99
CA GLU A 149 9.39 8.93 18.29
C GLU A 149 9.56 7.66 19.16
N ILE A 150 8.47 6.92 19.43
CA ILE A 150 8.51 5.71 20.25
C ILE A 150 8.76 4.48 19.38
N GLY A 151 9.74 3.67 19.77
CA GLY A 151 9.97 2.36 19.13
C GLY A 151 10.75 2.43 17.82
N CYS A 152 11.30 3.59 17.47
CA CYS A 152 12.11 3.82 16.26
C CYS A 152 13.33 2.90 16.14
N PHE A 153 13.92 2.50 17.27
CA PHE A 153 15.01 1.53 17.31
C PHE A 153 14.67 0.19 16.61
N LYS A 154 13.39 -0.17 16.47
CA LYS A 154 12.98 -1.36 15.71
C LYS A 154 13.27 -1.23 14.21
N LEU A 155 13.23 -0.01 13.68
CA LEU A 155 13.64 0.28 12.30
C LEU A 155 15.17 0.23 12.17
N GLU A 156 15.90 0.62 13.22
CA GLU A 156 17.36 0.56 13.27
C GLU A 156 17.92 -0.86 13.44
N ILE A 157 17.12 -1.83 13.91
CA ILE A 157 17.56 -3.24 14.01
C ILE A 157 17.58 -3.93 12.63
N ASN A 158 17.00 -3.31 11.60
CA ASN A 158 17.00 -3.91 10.27
C ASN A 158 18.43 -4.03 9.72
N GLU A 159 18.87 -5.25 9.47
CA GLU A 159 20.11 -5.58 8.75
C GLU A 159 19.78 -5.75 7.27
N CYS A 160 20.38 -4.93 6.41
CA CYS A 160 20.15 -4.99 4.97
C CYS A 160 20.91 -6.15 4.33
N ASP A 161 20.43 -6.61 3.17
CA ASP A 161 21.11 -7.65 2.41
C ASP A 161 22.47 -7.15 1.84
N GLU A 162 23.36 -8.08 1.46
CA GLU A 162 24.69 -7.74 0.92
C GLU A 162 24.66 -6.81 -0.31
N ASN A 163 23.54 -6.77 -1.05
CA ASN A 163 23.35 -5.94 -2.24
C ASN A 163 22.63 -4.61 -1.94
N GLU A 164 22.38 -4.32 -0.67
CA GLU A 164 21.67 -3.15 -0.20
C GLU A 164 22.59 -2.27 0.67
N TYR A 165 22.26 -0.98 0.69
CA TYR A 165 22.90 0.04 1.49
C TYR A 165 21.93 0.47 2.58
N ARG A 166 22.43 0.58 3.81
CA ARG A 166 21.63 0.98 4.98
C ARG A 166 21.72 2.49 5.20
N CYS A 167 20.60 3.18 5.13
CA CYS A 167 20.46 4.58 5.52
C CYS A 167 20.59 4.75 7.04
N TYR A 168 20.83 5.99 7.49
CA TYR A 168 21.04 6.26 8.92
C TYR A 168 19.78 5.95 9.74
N ASN A 169 18.60 6.21 9.19
CA ASN A 169 17.31 5.83 9.77
C ASN A 169 16.97 4.31 9.69
N GLY A 170 17.89 3.46 9.23
CA GLY A 170 17.71 2.01 9.14
C GLY A 170 17.01 1.49 7.87
N LEU A 171 16.67 2.38 6.93
CA LEU A 171 16.07 2.00 5.65
C LEU A 171 17.10 1.37 4.71
N CYS A 172 16.75 0.29 4.01
CA CYS A 172 17.62 -0.38 3.05
C CYS A 172 17.29 0.08 1.63
N ILE A 173 18.30 0.50 0.87
CA ILE A 173 18.19 0.85 -0.55
C ILE A 173 19.12 -0.01 -1.41
N PRO A 174 18.73 -0.41 -2.63
CA PRO A 174 19.62 -1.14 -3.52
C PRO A 174 20.92 -0.36 -3.85
N LYS A 175 22.09 -1.02 -3.74
CA LYS A 175 23.41 -0.38 -3.99
C LYS A 175 23.57 0.18 -5.41
N ILE A 176 22.84 -0.35 -6.39
CA ILE A 176 22.82 0.16 -7.76
C ILE A 176 22.48 1.66 -7.81
N PHE A 177 21.69 2.15 -6.87
CA PHE A 177 21.33 3.57 -6.82
C PHE A 177 22.46 4.48 -6.34
N LEU A 178 23.43 3.97 -5.57
CA LEU A 178 24.65 4.69 -5.22
C LEU A 178 25.54 4.90 -6.44
N GLU A 179 25.64 3.88 -7.31
CA GLU A 179 26.47 3.91 -8.52
C GLU A 179 25.95 4.91 -9.56
N MET A 180 24.61 5.10 -9.62
CA MET A 180 23.97 6.01 -10.56
C MET A 180 24.13 7.50 -10.19
N LYS A 181 24.83 7.84 -9.09
CA LYS A 181 24.97 9.21 -8.56
C LYS A 181 23.64 9.97 -8.46
N SER A 182 22.54 9.23 -8.28
CA SER A 182 21.23 9.73 -7.85
C SER A 182 21.25 10.02 -6.33
N MET A 183 22.41 10.44 -5.81
CA MET A 183 22.77 10.47 -4.38
C MET A 183 22.17 11.64 -3.61
N GLU A 184 21.23 12.40 -4.18
CA GLU A 184 20.68 13.57 -3.47
C GLU A 184 19.32 13.31 -2.81
N ALA A 185 18.66 12.16 -3.01
CA ALA A 185 17.27 12.01 -2.56
C ALA A 185 16.77 10.58 -2.31
N GLN A 186 17.60 9.64 -1.85
CA GLN A 186 17.12 8.25 -1.67
C GLN A 186 17.09 7.75 -0.23
N CYS A 187 18.09 8.10 0.59
CA CYS A 187 17.88 8.06 2.03
C CYS A 187 17.04 9.29 2.41
N PHE A 188 15.91 9.07 3.08
CA PHE A 188 14.97 10.16 3.39
C PHE A 188 15.56 11.25 4.29
N ASP A 189 16.67 10.96 4.98
CA ASP A 189 17.46 11.87 5.80
C ASP A 189 18.56 12.61 5.01
N GLY A 190 18.85 12.21 3.76
CA GLY A 190 19.91 12.78 2.94
C GLY A 190 21.32 12.55 3.47
N VAL A 191 21.48 11.64 4.45
CA VAL A 191 22.77 11.36 5.10
C VAL A 191 23.20 9.93 4.78
N TYR A 192 24.46 9.81 4.39
CA TYR A 192 25.13 8.53 4.13
C TYR A 192 26.18 8.32 5.24
N ASP A 193 26.28 7.11 5.76
CA ASP A 193 27.28 6.67 6.75
C ASP A 193 28.55 6.19 6.02
#